data_AF-A0A7X6P683-F1
#
_entry.id   AF-A0A7X6P683-F1
#
_cell.length_a   1.000
_cell.length_b   1.000
_cell.length_c   1.000
_cell.angle_alpha   90.00
_cell.angle_beta   90.00
_cell.angle_gamma   90.00
#
_symmetry.space_group_name_H-M   'P 1'
#
loop_
_entity.id
_entity.type
_entity.pdbx_description
1 polymer ?
#
loop_
_entity_poly.entity_id
_entity_poly.type
_entity_poly.pdbx_seq_one_letter_code
_entity_poly.pdbx_strand_id
1 'polypeptide(L)'
;MDTLLTALFGACLSVVVFPSMIKTTPSFPMLILLSLPAAIVILLLTRKVYIIPSIFAAFLIVFLYYYVSGRMSLLQNVFFAWIRDNVLNTSTPKSALLYLLYFIVFLGINLVLFIFYRRFHLFIVIFSTSAFLIIWAFFSGQDHFFLMTTIVLFVVMVSLSKSRSKAHARLLSEDRNISGAYHTLTAGLLTIVILASSFLVAPKEDGRWQSDFLVRVTRDFAALMQLEGERMPQQGLFNISGYGYQPLGSRLGGNVTLNHSIVMNVFTETPISLSGNYYSVYDGASWTDYSPITQYRYNGLLLRGERDDAFLEKLPSGGNESEIILEKMTTSSVFRIYSRIYGRTIFQIGQNPIIYDANFDDELIFFNSQAELFLDGTARRGINYKLKTEYIDRKSPFFEENMLELESIIEGEKDPYYESIQQKYLQLPESLPQDVNNQALEITSGIDSPYLKAVAIETWLSENCIYTLEPGDPPKDRDFVSYFLETREGYCVYFSTAMAVLARANGLPARYVTGFALHRSPTDRDS
;
A
#
# COMPACT_ATOMS: atom_id res chain seq x y z
N MET A 1 23.08 19.82 34.81
CA MET A 1 21.90 18.98 34.50
C MET A 1 21.67 19.00 33.00
N ASP A 2 21.61 20.17 32.37
CA ASP A 2 21.54 20.33 30.90
C ASP A 2 22.64 19.58 30.16
N THR A 3 23.86 19.57 30.68
CA THR A 3 25.02 18.84 30.14
C THR A 3 24.86 17.31 30.14
N LEU A 4 24.32 16.76 31.23
CA LEU A 4 24.02 15.32 31.35
C LEU A 4 22.86 14.95 30.43
N LEU A 5 21.87 15.84 30.35
CA LEU A 5 20.70 15.73 29.48
C LEU A 5 21.10 15.74 28.00
N THR A 6 22.00 16.63 27.55
CA THR A 6 22.43 16.65 26.14
C THR A 6 23.39 15.52 25.80
N ALA A 7 24.20 15.05 26.76
CA ALA A 7 25.00 13.84 26.62
C ALA A 7 24.14 12.58 26.44
N LEU A 8 23.09 12.46 27.26
CA LEU A 8 22.08 11.39 27.15
C LEU A 8 21.30 11.50 25.83
N PHE A 9 20.96 12.71 25.38
CA PHE A 9 20.30 12.94 24.09
C PHE A 9 21.17 12.51 22.90
N GLY A 10 22.45 12.91 22.87
CA GLY A 10 23.40 12.48 21.85
C GLY A 10 23.62 10.96 21.85
N ALA A 11 23.61 10.34 23.04
CA ALA A 11 23.66 8.90 23.18
C ALA A 11 22.42 8.21 22.61
N CYS A 12 21.23 8.66 22.99
CA CYS A 12 19.99 8.06 22.55
C CYS A 12 19.77 8.23 21.02
N LEU A 13 20.12 9.38 20.45
CA LEU A 13 20.01 9.62 19.00
C LEU A 13 21.01 8.79 18.19
N SER A 14 22.20 8.51 18.74
CA SER A 14 23.19 7.61 18.11
C SER A 14 22.71 6.16 18.07
N VAL A 15 21.87 5.73 19.01
CA VAL A 15 21.24 4.39 19.04
C VAL A 15 20.12 4.27 18.00
N VAL A 16 19.49 5.39 17.63
CA VAL A 16 18.34 5.49 16.70
C VAL A 16 18.77 5.44 15.23
N VAL A 17 19.81 6.19 14.84
CA VAL A 17 20.13 6.44 13.43
C VAL A 17 21.13 5.43 12.85
N PHE A 18 21.96 4.81 13.69
CA PHE A 18 22.99 3.87 13.25
C PHE A 18 22.41 2.55 12.70
N PRO A 19 21.46 1.87 13.38
CA PRO A 19 20.91 0.60 12.91
C PRO A 19 20.11 0.73 11.61
N SER A 20 19.41 1.86 11.46
CA SER A 20 18.51 2.14 10.35
C SER A 20 19.22 2.52 9.04
N MET A 21 20.51 2.87 9.11
CA MET A 21 21.38 3.11 7.94
C MET A 21 22.21 1.89 7.50
N ILE A 22 22.42 0.90 8.38
CA ILE A 22 23.42 -0.18 8.18
C ILE A 22 22.78 -1.58 8.15
N LYS A 23 21.48 -1.72 8.45
CA LYS A 23 20.79 -3.02 8.60
C LYS A 23 21.43 -3.96 9.63
N THR A 24 22.25 -3.44 10.55
CA THR A 24 22.89 -4.21 11.62
C THR A 24 22.82 -3.42 12.93
N THR A 25 22.44 -4.07 14.03
CA THR A 25 22.41 -3.48 15.36
C THR A 25 23.84 -3.35 15.93
N PRO A 26 24.33 -2.15 16.23
CA PRO A 26 25.64 -1.97 16.86
C PRO A 26 25.61 -2.54 18.28
N SER A 27 26.72 -3.13 18.72
CA SER A 27 26.82 -3.68 20.07
C SER A 27 26.75 -2.55 21.12
N PHE A 28 26.18 -2.86 22.29
CA PHE A 28 26.02 -1.92 23.41
C PHE A 28 27.31 -1.14 23.78
N PRO A 29 28.52 -1.76 23.77
CA PRO A 29 29.77 -1.03 24.01
C PRO A 29 30.09 0.02 22.93
N MET A 30 29.74 -0.25 21.68
CA MET A 30 30.00 0.64 20.53
C MET A 30 29.13 1.91 20.59
N LEU A 31 27.90 1.79 21.08
CA LEU A 31 26.98 2.90 21.30
C LEU A 31 27.45 3.85 22.41
N ILE A 32 28.02 3.30 23.48
CA ILE A 32 28.66 4.09 24.55
C ILE A 32 29.88 4.83 24.00
N LEU A 33 30.66 4.17 23.14
CA LEU A 33 31.87 4.74 22.58
C LEU A 33 31.61 5.88 21.58
N LEU A 34 30.53 5.80 20.79
CA LEU A 34 30.12 6.84 19.82
C LEU A 34 29.46 8.04 20.49
N SER A 35 28.82 7.84 21.64
CA SER A 35 28.08 8.88 22.35
C SER A 35 28.94 9.73 23.28
N LEU A 36 30.03 9.19 23.81
CA LEU A 36 30.99 9.88 24.69
C LEU A 36 31.62 11.12 24.03
N PRO A 37 32.14 11.07 22.79
CA PRO A 37 32.74 12.25 22.14
C PRO A 37 31.71 13.35 21.87
N ALA A 38 30.51 13.00 21.42
CA ALA A 38 29.42 13.94 21.18
C ALA A 38 28.96 14.61 22.48
N ALA A 39 28.81 13.82 23.55
CA ALA A 39 28.54 14.31 24.90
C ALA A 39 29.61 15.30 25.38
N ILE A 40 30.90 14.98 25.18
CA ILE A 40 32.03 15.82 25.58
C ILE A 40 32.04 17.14 24.81
N VAL A 41 31.87 17.11 23.49
CA VAL A 41 31.84 18.33 22.65
C VAL A 41 30.69 19.25 23.08
N ILE A 42 29.52 18.69 23.36
CA ILE A 42 28.35 19.46 23.78
C ILE A 42 28.51 19.98 25.23
N LEU A 43 29.14 19.21 26.11
CA LEU A 43 29.55 19.63 27.46
C LEU A 43 30.55 20.79 27.43
N LEU A 44 31.48 20.79 26.47
CA LEU A 44 32.48 21.84 26.30
C LEU A 44 31.85 23.14 25.75
N LEU A 45 30.82 23.03 24.90
CA LEU A 45 30.09 24.17 24.35
C LEU A 45 29.13 24.84 25.35
N THR A 46 28.83 24.20 26.48
CA THR A 46 27.81 24.65 27.45
C THR A 46 28.36 25.30 28.72
N ARG A 47 29.68 25.28 28.98
CA ARG A 47 30.29 25.94 30.17
C ARG A 47 31.20 27.11 29.77
N LYS A 48 31.20 28.18 30.59
CA LYS A 48 32.01 29.41 30.40
C LYS A 48 33.45 29.08 29.93
N VAL A 49 33.88 29.84 28.91
CA VAL A 49 34.95 29.65 27.92
C VAL A 49 36.38 29.32 28.42
N TYR A 50 36.61 29.11 29.72
CA TYR A 50 37.97 28.95 30.28
C TYR A 50 38.43 27.49 30.51
N ILE A 51 37.60 26.49 30.24
CA ILE A 51 37.96 25.07 30.45
C ILE A 51 38.60 24.44 29.20
N ILE A 52 38.25 24.94 28.00
CA ILE A 52 38.80 24.47 26.72
C ILE A 52 40.32 24.69 26.66
N PRO A 53 40.89 25.85 27.05
CA PRO A 53 42.35 26.04 27.09
C PRO A 53 43.03 25.15 28.14
N SER A 54 42.37 24.87 29.26
CA SER A 54 42.94 24.10 30.38
C SER A 54 43.00 22.59 30.07
N ILE A 55 41.99 22.05 29.38
CA ILE A 55 42.00 20.67 28.90
C ILE A 55 43.02 20.52 27.77
N PHE A 56 43.09 21.49 26.86
CA PHE A 56 44.08 21.48 25.78
C PHE A 56 45.52 21.60 26.33
N ALA A 57 45.72 22.44 27.36
CA ALA A 57 47.00 22.55 28.05
C ALA A 57 47.37 21.25 28.80
N ALA A 58 46.42 20.59 29.49
CA ALA A 58 46.66 19.32 30.14
C ALA A 58 47.02 18.21 29.12
N PHE A 59 46.31 18.15 27.99
CA PHE A 59 46.59 17.21 26.91
C PHE A 59 47.95 17.49 26.24
N LEU A 60 48.29 18.76 26.04
CA LEU A 60 49.57 19.20 25.50
C LEU A 60 50.74 18.88 26.46
N ILE A 61 50.55 19.01 27.77
CA ILE A 61 51.55 18.65 28.80
C ILE A 61 51.78 17.15 28.82
N VAL A 62 50.72 16.33 28.76
CA VAL A 62 50.86 14.87 28.69
C VAL A 62 51.51 14.45 27.38
N PHE A 63 51.12 15.05 26.25
CA PHE A 63 51.72 14.79 24.95
C PHE A 63 53.21 15.17 24.93
N LEU A 64 53.58 16.35 25.43
CA LEU A 64 54.96 16.80 25.55
C LEU A 64 55.79 15.91 26.50
N TYR A 65 55.22 15.46 27.63
CA TYR A 65 55.89 14.54 28.54
C TYR A 65 56.25 13.21 27.86
N TYR A 66 55.31 12.63 27.09
CA TYR A 66 55.57 11.39 26.36
C TYR A 66 56.47 11.59 25.13
N TYR A 67 56.45 12.77 24.51
CA TYR A 67 57.31 13.12 23.39
C TYR A 67 58.76 13.29 23.84
N VAL A 68 58.98 14.07 24.91
CA VAL A 68 60.31 14.32 25.48
C VAL A 68 60.90 13.07 26.15
N SER A 69 60.07 12.21 26.75
CA SER A 69 60.54 10.94 27.34
C SER A 69 60.83 9.84 26.31
N GLY A 70 60.67 10.10 25.01
CA GLY A 70 60.93 9.12 23.95
C GLY A 70 60.00 7.91 23.93
N ARG A 71 58.91 7.93 24.73
CA ARG A 71 57.96 6.82 24.91
C ARG A 71 56.76 6.92 23.97
N MET A 72 56.89 7.64 22.87
CA MET A 72 55.78 7.88 21.95
C MET A 72 55.28 6.60 21.25
N SER A 73 56.15 5.59 21.13
CA SER A 73 55.80 4.26 20.64
C SER A 73 54.81 3.51 21.54
N LEU A 74 54.79 3.76 22.86
CA LEU A 74 53.83 3.13 23.78
C LEU A 74 52.42 3.69 23.58
N LEU A 75 52.29 5.00 23.36
CA LEU A 75 51.02 5.65 23.06
C LEU A 75 50.47 5.17 21.70
N GLN A 76 51.33 5.08 20.69
CA GLN A 76 50.96 4.50 19.40
C GLN A 76 50.55 3.04 19.54
N ASN A 77 51.31 2.22 20.25
CA ASN A 77 51.02 0.78 20.37
C ASN A 77 49.71 0.51 21.15
N VAL A 78 49.41 1.27 22.21
CA VAL A 78 48.15 1.13 22.95
C VAL A 78 46.96 1.59 22.09
N PHE A 79 47.11 2.70 21.37
CA PHE A 79 46.06 3.22 20.48
C PHE A 79 45.79 2.26 19.30
N PHE A 80 46.84 1.77 18.63
CA PHE A 80 46.70 0.85 17.51
C PHE A 80 46.29 -0.57 17.93
N ALA A 81 46.69 -1.06 19.11
CA ALA A 81 46.19 -2.33 19.65
C ALA A 81 44.69 -2.25 19.97
N TRP A 82 44.24 -1.15 20.58
CA TRP A 82 42.82 -0.94 20.86
C TRP A 82 41.98 -0.87 19.57
N ILE A 83 42.47 -0.19 18.53
CA ILE A 83 41.84 -0.15 17.19
C ILE A 83 41.84 -1.53 16.54
N ARG A 84 42.96 -2.25 16.56
CA ARG A 84 43.06 -3.59 15.96
C ARG A 84 42.07 -4.56 16.57
N ASP A 85 41.96 -4.57 17.89
CA ASP A 85 41.23 -5.60 18.62
C ASP A 85 39.71 -5.29 18.69
N ASN A 86 39.29 -4.03 18.55
CA ASN A 86 37.87 -3.63 18.62
C ASN A 86 37.28 -3.11 17.30
N VAL A 87 38.11 -2.74 16.31
CA VAL A 87 37.66 -2.11 15.05
C VAL A 87 38.01 -2.96 13.83
N LEU A 88 39.13 -3.69 13.84
CA LEU A 88 39.62 -4.39 12.64
C LEU A 88 39.35 -5.90 12.61
N ASN A 89 38.79 -6.49 13.67
CA ASN A 89 38.59 -7.94 13.78
C ASN A 89 37.13 -8.41 13.59
N THR A 90 36.42 -7.85 12.60
CA THR A 90 35.25 -8.50 11.99
C THR A 90 35.38 -8.44 10.46
N SER A 91 35.36 -9.61 9.85
CA SER A 91 35.54 -9.87 8.43
C SER A 91 34.32 -9.42 7.61
N THR A 92 34.28 -8.16 7.18
CA THR A 92 34.16 -7.70 5.77
C THR A 92 33.94 -6.17 5.69
N PRO A 93 34.42 -5.51 4.61
CA PRO A 93 34.86 -4.12 4.66
C PRO A 93 34.01 -3.16 3.81
N LYS A 94 33.64 -1.99 4.36
CA LYS A 94 33.52 -0.70 3.61
C LYS A 94 33.19 0.55 4.46
N SER A 95 33.27 0.48 5.78
CA SER A 95 32.33 1.29 6.55
C SER A 95 32.94 2.35 7.48
N ALA A 96 34.21 2.27 7.88
CA ALA A 96 34.80 3.20 8.85
C ALA A 96 34.95 4.67 8.37
N LEU A 97 35.43 4.90 7.14
CA LEU A 97 35.56 6.27 6.58
C LEU A 97 34.17 6.90 6.32
N LEU A 98 33.23 6.07 5.89
CA LEU A 98 31.83 6.43 5.70
C LEU A 98 31.19 6.81 7.05
N TYR A 99 31.45 6.04 8.12
CA TYR A 99 30.98 6.33 9.49
C TYR A 99 31.56 7.63 10.05
N LEU A 100 32.84 7.92 9.78
CA LEU A 100 33.46 9.19 10.18
C LEU A 100 32.82 10.37 9.46
N LEU A 101 32.59 10.26 8.15
CA LEU A 101 31.94 11.28 7.34
C LEU A 101 30.50 11.54 7.83
N TYR A 102 29.73 10.48 8.12
CA TYR A 102 28.38 10.59 8.63
C TYR A 102 28.33 11.18 10.05
N PHE A 103 29.29 10.83 10.91
CA PHE A 103 29.42 11.43 12.24
C PHE A 103 29.65 12.96 12.15
N ILE A 104 30.47 13.42 11.20
CA ILE A 104 30.75 14.85 10.99
C ILE A 104 29.49 15.59 10.50
N VAL A 105 28.78 15.04 9.51
CA VAL A 105 27.52 15.62 9.01
C VAL A 105 26.45 15.66 10.11
N PHE A 106 26.37 14.59 10.91
CA PHE A 106 25.43 14.45 12.03
C PHE A 106 25.72 15.44 13.16
N LEU A 107 26.98 15.65 13.51
CA LEU A 107 27.40 16.68 14.46
C LEU A 107 26.96 18.07 13.99
N GLY A 108 27.08 18.35 12.68
CA GLY A 108 26.63 19.59 12.05
C GLY A 108 25.13 19.85 12.18
N ILE A 109 24.29 18.87 11.80
CA ILE A 109 22.83 18.98 11.88
C ILE A 109 22.36 19.18 13.33
N ASN A 110 22.94 18.43 14.27
CA ASN A 110 22.62 18.55 15.69
C ASN A 110 23.04 19.91 16.27
N LEU A 111 24.18 20.45 15.85
CA LEU A 111 24.62 21.78 16.25
C LEU A 111 23.62 22.85 15.77
N VAL A 112 23.14 22.73 14.53
CA VAL A 112 22.13 23.65 13.96
C VAL A 112 20.80 23.55 14.70
N LEU A 113 20.28 22.34 14.94
CA LEU A 113 19.03 22.14 15.68
C LEU A 113 19.13 22.63 17.13
N PHE A 114 20.28 22.43 17.79
CA PHE A 114 20.54 22.94 19.14
C PHE A 114 20.57 24.47 19.18
N ILE A 115 21.25 25.10 18.21
CA ILE A 115 21.27 26.55 18.06
C ILE A 115 19.85 27.07 17.79
N PHE A 116 19.09 26.42 16.91
CA PHE A 116 17.71 26.80 16.61
C PHE A 116 16.76 26.65 17.81
N TYR A 117 16.86 25.56 18.57
CA TYR A 117 16.09 25.36 19.80
C TYR A 117 16.38 26.45 20.83
N ARG A 118 17.67 26.76 21.03
CA ARG A 118 18.11 27.78 21.99
C ARG A 118 17.76 29.20 21.54
N ARG A 119 17.71 29.46 20.24
CA ARG A 119 17.50 30.82 19.67
C ARG A 119 16.04 31.12 19.37
N PHE A 120 15.26 30.16 18.88
CA PHE A 120 13.93 30.38 18.29
C PHE A 120 12.78 29.64 18.99
N HIS A 121 13.04 28.72 19.93
CA HIS A 121 12.01 27.99 20.68
C HIS A 121 10.95 27.30 19.79
N LEU A 122 11.33 26.82 18.61
CA LEU A 122 10.44 26.24 17.60
C LEU A 122 10.11 24.76 17.90
N PHE A 123 9.19 24.54 18.86
CA PHE A 123 8.72 23.21 19.26
C PHE A 123 8.05 22.41 18.13
N ILE A 124 7.40 23.09 17.17
CA ILE A 124 6.72 22.47 16.03
C ILE A 124 7.70 21.72 15.13
N VAL A 125 8.89 22.30 14.87
CA VAL A 125 9.90 21.66 14.02
C VAL A 125 10.39 20.37 14.66
N ILE A 126 10.69 20.42 15.95
CA ILE A 126 11.11 19.24 16.73
C ILE A 126 10.01 18.17 16.75
N PHE A 127 8.75 18.58 16.93
CA PHE A 127 7.60 17.66 16.89
C PHE A 127 7.46 17.00 15.52
N SER A 128 7.50 17.77 14.43
CA SER A 128 7.40 17.24 13.06
C SER A 128 8.57 16.32 12.71
N THR A 129 9.80 16.64 13.12
CA THR A 129 10.96 15.78 12.88
C THR A 129 10.89 14.49 13.70
N SER A 130 10.48 14.54 14.97
CA SER A 130 10.31 13.34 15.80
C SER A 130 9.16 12.46 15.29
N ALA A 131 8.02 13.03 14.90
CA ALA A 131 6.91 12.29 14.32
C ALA A 131 7.33 11.59 13.01
N PHE A 132 8.05 12.30 12.13
CA PHE A 132 8.61 11.73 10.91
C PHE A 132 9.55 10.54 11.20
N LEU A 133 10.43 10.65 12.20
CA LEU A 133 11.36 9.58 12.57
C LEU A 133 10.67 8.35 13.18
N ILE A 134 9.58 8.53 13.95
CA ILE A 134 8.76 7.41 14.47
C ILE A 134 8.10 6.66 13.31
N ILE A 135 7.46 7.41 12.40
CA ILE A 135 6.79 6.86 11.22
C ILE A 135 7.80 6.08 10.38
N TRP A 136 8.95 6.69 10.08
CA TRP A 136 10.02 6.05 9.31
C TRP A 136 10.58 4.79 9.98
N ALA A 137 10.78 4.80 11.30
CA ALA A 137 11.29 3.65 12.03
C ALA A 137 10.32 2.46 12.01
N PHE A 138 9.01 2.72 12.15
CA PHE A 138 7.96 1.68 12.08
C PHE A 138 7.98 0.96 10.72
N PHE A 139 8.20 1.69 9.62
CA PHE A 139 8.22 1.11 8.27
C PHE A 139 9.53 0.44 7.88
N SER A 140 10.62 0.68 8.60
CA SER A 140 11.94 0.10 8.30
C SER A 140 12.11 -1.37 8.72
N GLY A 141 11.12 -1.96 9.41
CA GLY A 141 11.08 -3.40 9.72
C GLY A 141 12.14 -3.92 10.71
N GLN A 142 12.83 -3.03 11.44
CA GLN A 142 13.84 -3.41 12.43
C GLN A 142 13.31 -3.28 13.88
N ASP A 143 13.79 -4.15 14.77
CA ASP A 143 13.43 -4.20 16.19
C ASP A 143 13.86 -2.91 16.94
N HIS A 144 12.99 -1.91 16.91
CA HIS A 144 13.30 -0.54 17.33
C HIS A 144 12.73 -0.15 18.70
N PHE A 145 12.76 -1.07 19.68
CA PHE A 145 12.49 -0.77 21.09
C PHE A 145 13.31 0.41 21.64
N PHE A 146 14.56 0.55 21.17
CA PHE A 146 15.48 1.61 21.55
C PHE A 146 15.11 3.00 21.01
N LEU A 147 14.37 3.06 19.90
CA LEU A 147 13.90 4.31 19.32
C LEU A 147 12.77 4.92 20.14
N MET A 148 11.88 4.06 20.64
CA MET A 148 10.75 4.48 21.47
C MET A 148 11.20 4.96 22.85
N THR A 149 12.13 4.25 23.50
CA THR A 149 12.71 4.68 24.78
C THR A 149 13.46 6.01 24.66
N THR A 150 14.15 6.23 23.54
CA THR A 150 14.83 7.50 23.24
C THR A 150 13.86 8.68 23.12
N ILE A 151 12.72 8.47 22.45
CA ILE A 151 11.71 9.52 22.25
C ILE A 151 10.92 9.78 23.54
N VAL A 152 10.59 8.74 24.30
CA VAL A 152 9.99 8.85 25.65
C VAL A 152 10.92 9.63 26.58
N LEU A 153 12.22 9.32 26.59
CA LEU A 153 13.20 10.04 27.39
C LEU A 153 13.34 11.49 26.92
N PHE A 154 13.34 11.77 25.61
CA PHE A 154 13.36 13.12 25.06
C PHE A 154 12.16 13.96 25.54
N VAL A 155 10.97 13.38 25.54
CA VAL A 155 9.73 14.10 25.93
C VAL A 155 9.66 14.31 27.43
N VAL A 156 10.04 13.30 28.22
CA VAL A 156 10.20 13.43 29.68
C VAL A 156 11.24 14.51 30.00
N MET A 157 12.34 14.59 29.24
CA MET A 157 13.37 15.62 29.44
C MET A 157 12.90 17.04 29.08
N VAL A 158 12.14 17.21 28.00
CA VAL A 158 11.53 18.50 27.64
C VAL A 158 10.49 18.93 28.68
N SER A 159 9.75 17.98 29.26
CA SER A 159 8.79 18.24 30.34
C SER A 159 9.49 18.61 31.66
N LEU A 160 10.59 17.92 32.00
CA LEU A 160 11.36 18.16 33.23
C LEU A 160 12.19 19.45 33.18
N SER A 161 12.69 19.86 32.01
CA SER A 161 13.44 21.12 31.88
C SER A 161 12.57 22.33 32.23
N LYS A 162 11.25 22.25 32.03
CA LYS A 162 10.32 23.34 32.33
C LYS A 162 9.74 23.32 33.75
N SER A 163 9.70 22.17 34.42
CA SER A 163 9.32 22.07 35.84
C SER A 163 10.24 22.93 36.73
N ARG A 164 11.54 22.99 36.42
CA ARG A 164 12.49 23.87 37.11
C ARG A 164 12.62 25.28 36.52
N SER A 165 12.20 25.51 35.27
CA SER A 165 12.09 26.87 34.73
C SER A 165 11.12 27.73 35.54
N LYS A 166 10.01 27.19 36.07
CA LYS A 166 9.14 27.96 37.01
C LYS A 166 9.85 28.32 38.34
N ALA A 167 10.76 27.48 38.83
CA ALA A 167 11.56 27.77 40.01
C ALA A 167 12.66 28.81 39.74
N HIS A 168 13.17 28.87 38.51
CA HIS A 168 14.21 29.82 38.08
C HIS A 168 13.65 31.13 37.49
N ALA A 169 12.43 31.11 36.93
CA ALA A 169 11.72 32.26 36.36
C ALA A 169 11.16 33.20 37.43
N ARG A 170 11.12 32.79 38.70
CA ARG A 170 10.92 33.71 39.82
C ARG A 170 12.11 34.65 40.07
N LEU A 171 13.27 34.38 39.49
CA LEU A 171 14.50 35.16 39.71
C LEU A 171 14.91 36.04 38.53
N LEU A 172 14.34 35.85 37.33
CA LEU A 172 14.67 36.62 36.14
C LEU A 172 13.38 36.99 35.41
N SER A 173 12.79 38.12 35.80
CA SER A 173 11.77 38.82 35.03
C SER A 173 12.41 39.37 33.76
N GLU A 174 12.05 38.82 32.61
CA GLU A 174 11.41 39.55 31.51
C GLU A 174 11.35 38.66 30.27
N ASP A 175 10.16 38.69 29.67
CA ASP A 175 9.91 38.56 28.24
C ASP A 175 9.98 37.18 27.58
N ARG A 176 8.82 36.49 27.61
CA ARG A 176 8.02 36.09 26.43
C ARG A 176 6.92 35.14 26.90
N ASN A 177 5.73 35.68 27.08
CA ASN A 177 4.59 34.96 27.62
C ASN A 177 3.92 34.10 26.52
N ILE A 178 4.60 33.05 26.05
CA ILE A 178 3.92 31.98 25.32
C ILE A 178 3.11 31.24 26.37
N SER A 179 1.78 31.42 26.34
CA SER A 179 0.85 30.93 27.36
C SER A 179 1.13 29.47 27.70
N GLY A 180 1.26 29.18 29.00
CA GLY A 180 1.46 27.82 29.51
C GLY A 180 0.44 26.82 28.98
N ALA A 181 -0.74 27.28 28.55
CA ALA A 181 -1.80 26.51 27.92
C ALA A 181 -1.34 25.82 26.61
N TYR A 182 -0.59 26.52 25.76
CA TYR A 182 -0.07 25.93 24.51
C TYR A 182 0.95 24.82 24.81
N HIS A 183 1.75 24.98 25.85
CA HIS A 183 2.73 23.97 26.26
C HIS A 183 2.08 22.76 26.93
N THR A 184 1.02 22.96 27.71
CA THR A 184 0.25 21.85 28.28
C THR A 184 -0.55 21.10 27.23
N LEU A 185 -1.11 21.82 26.24
CA LEU A 185 -1.85 21.22 25.13
C LEU A 185 -0.92 20.39 24.23
N THR A 186 0.24 20.95 23.85
CA THR A 186 1.24 20.24 23.05
C THR A 186 1.87 19.06 23.79
N ALA A 187 2.18 19.19 25.09
CA ALA A 187 2.66 18.08 25.92
C ALA A 187 1.59 17.00 26.10
N GLY A 188 0.31 17.37 26.25
CA GLY A 188 -0.81 16.44 26.31
C GLY A 188 -0.96 15.66 25.00
N LEU A 189 -0.98 16.35 23.86
CA LEU A 189 -1.02 15.73 22.54
C LEU A 189 0.19 14.81 22.30
N LEU A 190 1.40 15.23 22.67
CA LEU A 190 2.59 14.39 22.58
C LEU A 190 2.50 13.14 23.47
N THR A 191 1.98 13.28 24.69
CA THR A 191 1.82 12.15 25.61
C THR A 191 0.81 11.15 25.04
N ILE A 192 -0.28 11.62 24.44
CA ILE A 192 -1.25 10.78 23.75
C ILE A 192 -0.62 10.07 22.55
N VAL A 193 0.16 10.77 21.73
CA VAL A 193 0.87 10.18 20.58
C VAL A 193 1.90 9.14 21.03
N ILE A 194 2.65 9.42 22.10
CA ILE A 194 3.63 8.48 22.67
C ILE A 194 2.94 7.24 23.23
N LEU A 195 1.87 7.42 24.01
CA LEU A 195 1.07 6.32 24.53
C LEU A 195 0.53 5.49 23.37
N ALA A 196 -0.12 6.11 22.38
CA ALA A 196 -0.60 5.43 21.18
C ALA A 196 0.52 4.69 20.43
N SER A 197 1.72 5.28 20.29
CA SER A 197 2.87 4.64 19.65
C SER A 197 3.44 3.47 20.45
N SER A 198 3.38 3.50 21.78
CA SER A 198 3.80 2.38 22.63
C SER A 198 2.90 1.15 22.47
N PHE A 199 1.60 1.35 22.22
CA PHE A 199 0.65 0.29 21.88
C PHE A 199 0.83 -0.29 20.47
N LEU A 200 1.63 0.33 19.60
CA LEU A 200 1.92 -0.15 18.25
C LEU A 200 3.17 -1.05 18.17
N VAL A 201 4.12 -0.84 19.08
CA VAL A 201 5.49 -1.39 18.97
C VAL A 201 5.80 -2.46 20.03
N ALA A 202 4.86 -2.77 20.94
CA ALA A 202 5.03 -3.83 21.94
C ALA A 202 5.31 -5.20 21.26
N PRO A 203 6.29 -6.01 21.69
CA PRO A 203 6.67 -7.24 21.00
C PRO A 203 5.52 -8.26 20.93
N LYS A 204 5.45 -8.99 19.81
CA LYS A 204 4.38 -9.95 19.48
C LYS A 204 4.40 -11.22 20.33
N GLU A 205 5.55 -11.56 20.93
CA GLU A 205 5.84 -12.96 21.27
C GLU A 205 4.99 -13.52 22.41
N ASP A 206 4.58 -12.75 23.44
CA ASP A 206 4.00 -13.38 24.65
C ASP A 206 2.70 -12.75 25.23
N GLY A 207 1.92 -11.98 24.45
CA GLY A 207 0.51 -11.70 24.81
C GLY A 207 0.06 -10.24 24.76
N ARG A 208 -0.57 -9.87 23.63
CA ARG A 208 -1.54 -8.78 23.37
C ARG A 208 -1.51 -7.52 24.26
N TRP A 209 -0.38 -6.83 24.33
CA TRP A 209 -0.36 -5.41 24.72
C TRP A 209 -0.53 -4.48 23.52
N GLN A 210 -0.49 -4.98 22.28
CA GLN A 210 -0.76 -4.19 21.09
C GLN A 210 -2.26 -3.95 20.93
N SER A 211 -2.66 -2.71 20.66
CA SER A 211 -4.05 -2.44 20.29
C SER A 211 -4.25 -2.85 18.83
N ASP A 212 -5.07 -3.88 18.59
CA ASP A 212 -5.36 -4.34 17.23
C ASP A 212 -5.92 -3.20 16.36
N PHE A 213 -6.70 -2.29 16.95
CA PHE A 213 -7.20 -1.09 16.26
C PHE A 213 -6.06 -0.18 15.80
N LEU A 214 -5.10 0.15 16.68
CA LEU A 214 -4.00 1.04 16.32
C LEU A 214 -3.09 0.39 15.27
N VAL A 215 -2.79 -0.90 15.40
CA VAL A 215 -1.98 -1.64 14.42
C VAL A 215 -2.66 -1.63 13.04
N ARG A 216 -3.99 -1.82 13.00
CA ARG A 216 -4.76 -1.71 11.74
C ARG A 216 -4.70 -0.31 11.15
N VAL A 217 -4.98 0.72 11.94
CA VAL A 217 -4.95 2.12 11.47
C VAL A 217 -3.58 2.51 10.92
N THR A 218 -2.50 2.04 11.56
CA THR A 218 -1.14 2.32 11.08
C THR A 218 -0.77 1.56 9.82
N ARG A 219 -1.22 0.31 9.66
CA ARG A 219 -1.09 -0.43 8.41
C ARG A 219 -1.91 0.22 7.27
N ASP A 220 -3.14 0.62 7.55
CA ASP A 220 -3.98 1.32 6.57
C ASP A 220 -3.31 2.63 6.10
N PHE A 221 -2.75 3.40 7.06
CA PHE A 221 -1.99 4.61 6.74
C PHE A 221 -0.72 4.30 5.94
N ALA A 222 -0.04 3.20 6.23
CA ALA A 222 1.11 2.73 5.48
C ALA A 222 0.78 2.47 4.01
N ALA A 223 -0.31 1.73 3.79
CA ALA A 223 -0.79 1.35 2.48
C ALA A 223 -1.17 2.60 1.68
N LEU A 224 -1.88 3.55 2.30
CA LEU A 224 -2.24 4.83 1.68
C LEU A 224 -1.00 5.64 1.26
N MET A 225 0.02 5.68 2.12
CA MET A 225 1.26 6.41 1.86
C MET A 225 2.26 5.60 1.00
N GLN A 226 1.90 4.39 0.57
CA GLN A 226 2.74 3.47 -0.19
C GLN A 226 4.11 3.20 0.49
N LEU A 227 4.10 3.15 1.83
CA LEU A 227 5.31 2.97 2.65
C LEU A 227 5.67 1.49 2.84
N GLU A 228 4.72 0.59 2.65
CA GLU A 228 4.97 -0.86 2.64
C GLU A 228 5.51 -1.30 1.27
N GLY A 229 6.77 -1.70 1.24
CA GLY A 229 7.42 -2.24 0.03
C GLY A 229 7.08 -3.70 -0.28
N GLU A 230 6.33 -4.39 0.58
CA GLU A 230 6.04 -5.81 0.42
C GLU A 230 4.73 -6.05 -0.35
N ARG A 231 4.90 -6.37 -1.63
CA ARG A 231 3.86 -6.94 -2.48
C ARG A 231 3.46 -8.30 -1.91
N MET A 232 2.22 -8.45 -1.44
CA MET A 232 1.66 -9.77 -1.17
C MET A 232 1.77 -10.62 -2.43
N PRO A 233 2.33 -11.84 -2.38
CA PRO A 233 2.37 -12.71 -3.54
C PRO A 233 0.93 -12.98 -4.01
N GLN A 234 0.68 -12.78 -5.31
CA GLN A 234 -0.56 -13.12 -6.04
C GLN A 234 -0.88 -14.62 -6.02
N GLN A 235 -0.06 -15.43 -5.34
CA GLN A 235 -0.24 -16.86 -5.19
C GLN A 235 -1.53 -17.16 -4.42
N GLY A 236 -2.35 -18.03 -5.00
CA GLY A 236 -3.61 -18.47 -4.40
C GLY A 236 -4.83 -17.63 -4.77
N LEU A 237 -4.71 -16.66 -5.69
CA LEU A 237 -5.88 -16.07 -6.33
C LEU A 237 -6.42 -17.00 -7.43
N PHE A 238 -7.71 -16.84 -7.72
CA PHE A 238 -8.41 -17.58 -8.75
C PHE A 238 -7.73 -17.39 -10.13
N ASN A 239 -7.76 -18.45 -10.93
CA ASN A 239 -7.37 -18.40 -12.33
C ASN A 239 -8.21 -19.44 -13.08
N ILE A 240 -8.90 -19.00 -14.13
CA ILE A 240 -9.82 -19.84 -14.88
C ILE A 240 -9.11 -21.02 -15.58
N SER A 241 -7.80 -20.88 -15.87
CA SER A 241 -6.99 -21.96 -16.46
C SER A 241 -6.90 -23.21 -15.59
N GLY A 242 -7.02 -23.07 -14.27
CA GLY A 242 -7.08 -24.19 -13.34
C GLY A 242 -8.34 -25.04 -13.44
N TYR A 243 -9.34 -24.62 -14.23
CA TYR A 243 -10.66 -25.23 -14.33
C TYR A 243 -11.01 -25.73 -15.74
N GLY A 244 -9.99 -25.93 -16.59
CA GLY A 244 -10.14 -26.57 -17.91
C GLY A 244 -10.43 -25.64 -19.07
N TYR A 245 -10.58 -24.34 -18.81
CA TYR A 245 -10.57 -23.30 -19.83
C TYR A 245 -9.12 -22.87 -20.12
N GLN A 246 -8.81 -22.31 -21.29
CA GLN A 246 -7.46 -21.84 -21.63
C GLN A 246 -6.36 -22.91 -21.41
N PRO A 247 -6.46 -24.08 -22.07
CA PRO A 247 -5.49 -25.17 -21.93
C PRO A 247 -4.06 -24.81 -22.30
N LEU A 248 -3.86 -23.74 -23.09
CA LEU A 248 -2.55 -23.27 -23.54
C LEU A 248 -1.79 -22.45 -22.46
N GLY A 249 -2.27 -22.46 -21.22
CA GLY A 249 -1.63 -21.85 -20.06
C GLY A 249 -1.72 -20.32 -20.10
N SER A 250 -0.59 -19.66 -20.36
CA SER A 250 -0.54 -18.19 -20.45
C SER A 250 -1.17 -17.64 -21.74
N ARG A 251 -1.36 -18.49 -22.75
CA ARG A 251 -1.90 -18.10 -24.05
C ARG A 251 -3.38 -18.42 -24.16
N LEU A 252 -4.13 -17.54 -24.80
CA LEU A 252 -5.57 -17.69 -25.04
C LEU A 252 -5.86 -18.76 -26.09
N GLY A 253 -6.99 -19.43 -25.92
CA GLY A 253 -7.54 -20.40 -26.87
C GLY A 253 -7.26 -21.86 -26.54
N GLY A 254 -7.57 -22.71 -27.52
CA GLY A 254 -7.50 -24.17 -27.44
C GLY A 254 -8.80 -24.81 -26.96
N ASN A 255 -8.88 -26.14 -27.06
CA ASN A 255 -10.08 -26.89 -26.73
C ASN A 255 -10.31 -27.00 -25.22
N VAL A 256 -11.53 -26.74 -24.78
CA VAL A 256 -11.89 -26.81 -23.36
C VAL A 256 -11.98 -28.26 -22.89
N THR A 257 -11.27 -28.58 -21.80
CA THR A 257 -11.39 -29.89 -21.13
C THR A 257 -12.19 -29.73 -19.85
N LEU A 258 -13.51 -29.88 -19.94
CA LEU A 258 -14.40 -29.70 -18.80
C LEU A 258 -14.21 -30.79 -17.73
N ASN A 259 -14.18 -30.36 -16.48
CA ASN A 259 -14.40 -31.23 -15.33
C ASN A 259 -15.71 -30.81 -14.65
N HIS A 260 -16.68 -31.72 -14.57
CA HIS A 260 -18.00 -31.49 -13.95
C HIS A 260 -17.96 -31.46 -12.40
N SER A 261 -16.81 -31.11 -11.83
CA SER A 261 -16.65 -30.97 -10.39
C SER A 261 -17.37 -29.72 -9.90
N ILE A 262 -18.15 -29.86 -8.84
CA ILE A 262 -18.80 -28.72 -8.20
C ILE A 262 -17.73 -27.87 -7.49
N VAL A 263 -17.50 -26.67 -7.99
CA VAL A 263 -16.52 -25.71 -7.44
C VAL A 263 -17.15 -24.71 -6.49
N MET A 264 -18.46 -24.43 -6.63
CA MET A 264 -19.16 -23.43 -5.83
C MET A 264 -20.66 -23.74 -5.77
N ASN A 265 -21.26 -23.61 -4.59
CA ASN A 265 -22.71 -23.59 -4.44
C ASN A 265 -23.14 -22.16 -4.09
N VAL A 266 -24.13 -21.63 -4.80
CA VAL A 266 -24.63 -20.27 -4.59
C VAL A 266 -26.15 -20.31 -4.47
N PHE A 267 -26.67 -19.77 -3.38
CA PHE A 267 -28.11 -19.60 -3.16
C PHE A 267 -28.45 -18.14 -3.36
N THR A 268 -29.32 -17.86 -4.33
CA THR A 268 -29.75 -16.50 -4.72
C THR A 268 -31.09 -16.59 -5.44
N GLU A 269 -31.86 -15.50 -5.42
CA GLU A 269 -33.07 -15.35 -6.22
C GLU A 269 -32.74 -15.00 -7.69
N THR A 270 -31.57 -14.40 -7.92
CA THR A 270 -31.12 -13.86 -9.21
C THR A 270 -29.82 -14.55 -9.65
N PRO A 271 -29.87 -15.47 -10.64
CA PRO A 271 -28.68 -16.20 -11.08
C PRO A 271 -27.82 -15.32 -12.01
N ILE A 272 -26.99 -14.47 -11.42
CA ILE A 272 -26.02 -13.61 -12.14
C ILE A 272 -24.59 -14.11 -11.94
N SER A 273 -23.72 -13.85 -12.91
CA SER A 273 -22.33 -14.30 -12.88
C SER A 273 -21.53 -13.64 -11.75
N LEU A 274 -20.67 -14.39 -11.08
CA LEU A 274 -19.77 -13.87 -10.05
C LEU A 274 -18.36 -13.71 -10.62
N SER A 275 -17.76 -12.55 -10.36
CA SER A 275 -16.42 -12.19 -10.83
C SER A 275 -15.35 -12.65 -9.84
N GLY A 276 -14.22 -13.11 -10.37
CA GLY A 276 -13.04 -13.51 -9.60
C GLY A 276 -11.83 -12.64 -9.91
N ASN A 277 -11.44 -12.56 -11.19
CA ASN A 277 -10.23 -11.84 -11.61
C ASN A 277 -10.47 -10.89 -12.78
N TYR A 278 -9.70 -9.81 -12.81
CA TYR A 278 -9.82 -8.71 -13.76
C TYR A 278 -8.46 -8.46 -14.42
N TYR A 279 -8.47 -8.27 -15.73
CA TYR A 279 -7.26 -8.06 -16.52
C TYR A 279 -7.39 -6.78 -17.34
N SER A 280 -6.28 -6.05 -17.43
CA SER A 280 -6.22 -4.72 -18.02
C SER A 280 -5.46 -4.70 -19.34
N VAL A 281 -4.44 -5.56 -19.53
CA VAL A 281 -3.54 -5.48 -20.67
C VAL A 281 -3.68 -6.69 -21.60
N TYR A 282 -3.84 -6.40 -22.89
CA TYR A 282 -3.89 -7.36 -23.98
C TYR A 282 -2.63 -7.21 -24.84
N ASP A 283 -1.96 -8.32 -25.13
CA ASP A 283 -0.72 -8.36 -25.94
C ASP A 283 -0.92 -9.01 -27.33
N GLY A 284 -2.16 -9.36 -27.68
CA GLY A 284 -2.49 -10.08 -28.91
C GLY A 284 -2.71 -11.58 -28.71
N ALA A 285 -2.21 -12.17 -27.62
CA ALA A 285 -2.32 -13.61 -27.35
C ALA A 285 -2.69 -13.95 -25.91
N SER A 286 -2.60 -13.00 -24.98
CA SER A 286 -2.83 -13.17 -23.54
C SER A 286 -3.42 -11.93 -22.89
N TRP A 287 -3.98 -12.13 -21.69
CA TRP A 287 -4.42 -11.06 -20.80
C TRP A 287 -3.54 -11.02 -19.56
N THR A 288 -3.04 -9.85 -19.20
CA THR A 288 -2.17 -9.63 -18.03
C THR A 288 -2.61 -8.37 -17.25
N ASP A 289 -2.02 -8.16 -16.07
CA ASP A 289 -2.12 -6.89 -15.35
C ASP A 289 -0.71 -6.30 -15.15
N TYR A 290 -0.52 -5.05 -15.56
CA TYR A 290 0.76 -4.34 -15.46
C TYR A 290 0.94 -3.63 -14.11
N SER A 291 -0.15 -3.38 -13.39
CA SER A 291 -0.06 -2.54 -12.20
C SER A 291 0.44 -3.34 -11.00
N PRO A 292 1.43 -2.85 -10.23
CA PRO A 292 1.63 -3.38 -8.89
C PRO A 292 0.32 -3.18 -8.14
N ILE A 293 -0.40 -4.29 -7.93
CA ILE A 293 -1.69 -4.30 -7.25
C ILE A 293 -1.43 -3.85 -5.80
N THR A 294 -1.57 -2.55 -5.55
CA THR A 294 -1.69 -2.02 -4.19
C THR A 294 -2.93 -2.63 -3.58
N GLN A 295 -2.78 -3.14 -2.36
CA GLN A 295 -3.83 -3.83 -1.66
C GLN A 295 -4.25 -3.00 -0.46
N TYR A 296 -5.55 -2.93 -0.25
CA TYR A 296 -6.16 -2.12 0.77
C TYR A 296 -7.12 -2.98 1.58
N ARG A 297 -7.17 -2.79 2.89
CA ARG A 297 -8.14 -3.47 3.74
C ARG A 297 -9.54 -2.90 3.44
N TYR A 298 -10.49 -3.79 3.17
CA TYR A 298 -11.83 -3.42 2.70
C TYR A 298 -12.62 -2.60 3.74
N ASN A 299 -12.55 -3.02 5.00
CA ASN A 299 -13.18 -2.35 6.13
C ASN A 299 -12.27 -1.27 6.77
N GLY A 300 -11.29 -0.76 6.03
CA GLY A 300 -10.38 0.29 6.45
C GLY A 300 -11.03 1.67 6.49
N LEU A 301 -11.06 2.31 7.67
CA LEU A 301 -11.65 3.65 7.81
C LEU A 301 -10.91 4.70 6.97
N LEU A 302 -9.57 4.64 6.95
CA LEU A 302 -8.73 5.56 6.17
C LEU A 302 -8.73 5.25 4.66
N LEU A 303 -9.18 4.04 4.29
CA LEU A 303 -9.10 3.50 2.93
C LEU A 303 -10.42 3.63 2.17
N ARG A 304 -11.41 4.32 2.77
CA ARG A 304 -12.72 4.53 2.15
C ARG A 304 -12.61 5.21 0.79
N GLY A 305 -11.77 6.23 0.63
CA GLY A 305 -11.57 6.90 -0.66
C GLY A 305 -11.09 5.95 -1.77
N GLU A 306 -10.08 5.12 -1.49
CA GLU A 306 -9.57 4.13 -2.44
C GLU A 306 -10.63 3.08 -2.79
N ARG A 307 -11.49 2.72 -1.83
CA ARG A 307 -12.60 1.80 -2.07
C ARG A 307 -13.67 2.45 -2.95
N ASP A 308 -14.07 3.68 -2.63
CA ASP A 308 -15.04 4.44 -3.41
C ASP A 308 -14.57 4.52 -4.88
N ASP A 309 -13.28 4.75 -5.11
CA ASP A 309 -12.69 4.84 -6.44
C ASP A 309 -12.58 3.47 -7.14
N ALA A 310 -12.19 2.41 -6.44
CA ALA A 310 -12.10 1.07 -7.03
C ALA A 310 -13.47 0.50 -7.42
N PHE A 311 -14.49 0.71 -6.59
CA PHE A 311 -15.86 0.22 -6.79
C PHE A 311 -16.78 1.22 -7.49
N LEU A 312 -16.25 2.39 -7.86
CA LEU A 312 -16.98 3.47 -8.52
C LEU A 312 -18.24 3.90 -7.74
N GLU A 313 -18.16 3.96 -6.41
CA GLU A 313 -19.30 4.24 -5.50
C GLU A 313 -19.92 5.63 -5.72
N LYS A 314 -19.26 6.52 -6.45
CA LYS A 314 -19.73 7.91 -6.71
C LYS A 314 -20.32 8.11 -8.10
N LEU A 315 -20.48 7.06 -8.89
CA LEU A 315 -21.11 7.12 -10.20
C LEU A 315 -22.61 6.78 -10.12
N PRO A 316 -23.44 7.32 -11.04
CA PRO A 316 -23.10 8.22 -12.14
C PRO A 316 -22.84 9.66 -11.67
N SER A 317 -22.09 10.42 -12.46
CA SER A 317 -22.09 11.89 -12.38
C SER A 317 -23.45 12.45 -12.85
N GLY A 318 -23.78 13.70 -12.53
CA GLY A 318 -25.05 14.33 -12.95
C GLY A 318 -26.07 14.56 -11.83
N GLY A 319 -25.68 14.30 -10.58
CA GLY A 319 -26.50 14.59 -9.40
C GLY A 319 -27.79 13.78 -9.32
N ASN A 320 -28.78 14.29 -8.58
CA ASN A 320 -29.98 13.54 -8.22
C ASN A 320 -30.77 12.97 -9.42
N GLU A 321 -30.79 13.67 -10.57
CA GLU A 321 -31.51 13.19 -11.75
C GLU A 321 -30.89 11.89 -12.30
N SER A 322 -29.56 11.87 -12.44
CA SER A 322 -28.81 10.68 -12.87
C SER A 322 -28.95 9.52 -11.88
N GLU A 323 -28.97 9.80 -10.58
CA GLU A 323 -29.16 8.80 -9.52
C GLU A 323 -30.55 8.15 -9.61
N ILE A 324 -31.61 8.93 -9.84
CA ILE A 324 -32.98 8.41 -9.99
C ILE A 324 -33.08 7.50 -11.22
N ILE A 325 -32.42 7.84 -12.33
CA ILE A 325 -32.41 7.00 -13.53
C ILE A 325 -31.63 5.71 -13.28
N LEU A 326 -30.47 5.78 -12.64
CA LEU A 326 -29.70 4.59 -12.28
C LEU A 326 -30.50 3.67 -11.33
N GLU A 327 -31.20 4.23 -10.34
CA GLU A 327 -32.00 3.48 -9.37
C GLU A 327 -33.08 2.62 -10.06
N LYS A 328 -33.72 3.14 -11.12
CA LYS A 328 -34.69 2.37 -11.93
C LYS A 328 -34.10 1.13 -12.60
N MET A 329 -32.79 1.14 -12.85
CA MET A 329 -32.04 0.06 -13.51
C MET A 329 -31.25 -0.81 -12.52
N THR A 330 -31.28 -0.48 -11.23
CA THR A 330 -30.46 -1.14 -10.21
C THR A 330 -31.29 -2.10 -9.39
N THR A 331 -30.77 -3.32 -9.21
CA THR A 331 -31.39 -4.37 -8.40
C THR A 331 -30.47 -4.75 -7.25
N SER A 332 -31.03 -4.86 -6.05
CA SER A 332 -30.33 -5.41 -4.88
C SER A 332 -30.54 -6.92 -4.81
N SER A 333 -29.48 -7.67 -4.51
CA SER A 333 -29.58 -9.12 -4.33
C SER A 333 -28.66 -9.62 -3.22
N VAL A 334 -29.06 -10.75 -2.63
CA VAL A 334 -28.31 -11.43 -1.57
C VAL A 334 -27.91 -12.81 -2.05
N PHE A 335 -26.61 -13.09 -1.98
CA PHE A 335 -26.00 -14.36 -2.35
C PHE A 335 -25.49 -15.04 -1.09
N ARG A 336 -25.80 -16.32 -0.93
CA ARG A 336 -25.10 -17.18 0.05
C ARG A 336 -24.15 -18.09 -0.71
N ILE A 337 -22.85 -17.86 -0.55
CA ILE A 337 -21.80 -18.47 -1.36
C ILE A 337 -21.02 -19.47 -0.53
N TYR A 338 -20.86 -20.69 -1.07
CA TYR A 338 -20.01 -21.74 -0.53
C TYR A 338 -18.98 -22.14 -1.57
N SER A 339 -17.78 -21.57 -1.49
CA SER A 339 -16.68 -21.83 -2.41
C SER A 339 -15.86 -23.04 -1.96
N ARG A 340 -15.72 -24.03 -2.85
CA ARG A 340 -14.85 -25.20 -2.67
C ARG A 340 -13.47 -25.01 -3.29
N ILE A 341 -13.28 -23.87 -3.96
CA ILE A 341 -12.04 -23.48 -4.61
C ILE A 341 -10.96 -23.29 -3.54
N TYR A 342 -9.79 -23.88 -3.78
CA TYR A 342 -8.62 -23.63 -2.95
C TYR A 342 -8.02 -22.28 -3.36
N GLY A 343 -8.06 -21.31 -2.46
CA GLY A 343 -7.56 -19.99 -2.78
C GLY A 343 -7.89 -18.96 -1.71
N ARG A 344 -7.78 -17.70 -2.12
CA ARG A 344 -8.01 -16.51 -1.30
C ARG A 344 -9.09 -15.61 -1.89
N THR A 345 -9.47 -15.80 -3.14
CA THR A 345 -10.46 -14.95 -3.85
C THR A 345 -11.84 -15.01 -3.20
N ILE A 346 -12.43 -13.84 -3.03
CA ILE A 346 -13.83 -13.66 -2.69
C ILE A 346 -14.56 -13.28 -3.98
N PHE A 347 -15.43 -14.17 -4.43
CA PHE A 347 -16.21 -13.95 -5.64
C PHE A 347 -17.33 -12.95 -5.37
N GLN A 348 -17.43 -11.94 -6.23
CA GLN A 348 -18.33 -10.81 -6.04
C GLN A 348 -18.90 -10.31 -7.37
N ILE A 349 -19.94 -9.51 -7.30
CA ILE A 349 -20.52 -8.79 -8.42
C ILE A 349 -21.09 -7.48 -7.90
N GLY A 350 -21.28 -6.51 -8.78
CA GLY A 350 -22.02 -5.29 -8.51
C GLY A 350 -21.16 -4.20 -7.91
N GLN A 351 -21.86 -3.18 -7.42
CA GLN A 351 -21.33 -2.05 -6.69
C GLN A 351 -21.49 -2.30 -5.19
N ASN A 352 -20.56 -1.74 -4.40
CA ASN A 352 -20.58 -1.76 -2.94
C ASN A 352 -20.91 -3.15 -2.30
N PRO A 353 -20.09 -4.18 -2.56
CA PRO A 353 -20.34 -5.51 -2.03
C PRO A 353 -20.22 -5.55 -0.50
N ILE A 354 -21.30 -5.86 0.20
CA ILE A 354 -21.31 -6.05 1.65
C ILE A 354 -21.17 -7.54 1.94
N ILE A 355 -20.02 -7.92 2.51
CA ILE A 355 -19.74 -9.29 2.94
C ILE A 355 -20.03 -9.41 4.43
N TYR A 356 -20.75 -10.45 4.82
CA TYR A 356 -21.12 -10.72 6.21
C TYR A 356 -21.43 -12.21 6.42
N ASP A 357 -21.58 -12.64 7.69
CA ASP A 357 -21.88 -14.03 8.05
C ASP A 357 -20.89 -15.01 7.40
N ALA A 358 -19.60 -14.66 7.50
CA ALA A 358 -18.50 -15.39 6.90
C ALA A 358 -17.82 -16.33 7.90
N ASN A 359 -17.21 -17.42 7.41
CA ASN A 359 -16.35 -18.28 8.23
C ASN A 359 -14.90 -17.79 8.37
N PHE A 360 -14.68 -16.51 8.11
CA PHE A 360 -13.41 -15.82 8.27
C PHE A 360 -13.64 -14.47 8.96
N ASP A 361 -12.58 -13.91 9.53
CA ASP A 361 -12.63 -12.59 10.13
C ASP A 361 -12.78 -11.52 9.02
N ASP A 362 -13.77 -10.63 9.15
CA ASP A 362 -14.05 -9.55 8.21
C ASP A 362 -12.87 -8.58 8.07
N GLU A 363 -11.95 -8.57 9.04
CA GLU A 363 -10.71 -7.80 8.99
C GLU A 363 -9.69 -8.35 7.98
N LEU A 364 -9.86 -9.59 7.52
CA LEU A 364 -9.01 -10.22 6.51
C LEU A 364 -9.44 -9.92 5.09
N ILE A 365 -10.50 -9.14 4.87
CA ILE A 365 -10.98 -8.79 3.53
C ILE A 365 -10.14 -7.64 2.98
N PHE A 366 -9.50 -7.89 1.85
CA PHE A 366 -8.70 -6.91 1.12
C PHE A 366 -9.24 -6.75 -0.29
N PHE A 367 -8.96 -5.58 -0.87
CA PHE A 367 -9.27 -5.25 -2.24
C PHE A 367 -8.08 -4.59 -2.93
N ASN A 368 -8.13 -4.54 -4.26
CA ASN A 368 -7.17 -3.79 -5.06
C ASN A 368 -7.85 -2.70 -5.91
N SER A 369 -7.02 -1.93 -6.63
CA SER A 369 -7.47 -0.90 -7.57
C SER A 369 -8.23 -1.43 -8.80
N GLN A 370 -8.49 -2.74 -8.91
CA GLN A 370 -9.36 -3.35 -9.93
C GLN A 370 -10.73 -3.76 -9.36
N ALA A 371 -10.95 -3.59 -8.05
CA ALA A 371 -12.10 -4.12 -7.31
C ALA A 371 -12.14 -5.66 -7.19
N GLU A 372 -10.97 -6.33 -7.26
CA GLU A 372 -10.86 -7.73 -6.83
C GLU A 372 -10.92 -7.81 -5.32
N LEU A 373 -11.69 -8.77 -4.79
CA LEU A 373 -11.76 -9.04 -3.36
C LEU A 373 -11.04 -10.36 -3.04
N PHE A 374 -10.25 -10.35 -1.96
CA PHE A 374 -9.51 -11.52 -1.52
C PHE A 374 -9.18 -11.47 -0.03
N LEU A 375 -8.87 -12.63 0.53
CA LEU A 375 -8.47 -12.76 1.92
C LEU A 375 -6.97 -12.54 2.09
N ASP A 376 -6.58 -11.87 3.17
CA ASP A 376 -5.21 -11.85 3.65
C ASP A 376 -4.79 -13.22 4.24
N GLY A 377 -3.49 -13.52 4.15
CA GLY A 377 -2.87 -14.74 4.65
C GLY A 377 -2.86 -15.91 3.68
N THR A 378 -2.87 -17.14 4.22
CA THR A 378 -2.71 -18.37 3.43
C THR A 378 -3.98 -18.79 2.72
N ALA A 379 -3.84 -19.34 1.51
CA ALA A 379 -4.92 -19.96 0.76
C ALA A 379 -5.61 -21.09 1.56
N ARG A 380 -6.93 -21.15 1.47
CA ARG A 380 -7.78 -22.10 2.22
C ARG A 380 -8.89 -22.69 1.33
N ARG A 381 -9.51 -23.78 1.77
CA ARG A 381 -10.71 -24.36 1.14
C ARG A 381 -11.94 -24.05 1.97
N GLY A 382 -13.11 -24.07 1.33
CA GLY A 382 -14.40 -23.99 2.03
C GLY A 382 -14.73 -22.59 2.52
N ILE A 383 -14.34 -21.55 1.77
CA ILE A 383 -14.70 -20.17 2.08
C ILE A 383 -16.22 -20.03 1.93
N ASN A 384 -16.89 -19.57 2.97
CA ASN A 384 -18.33 -19.31 2.94
C ASN A 384 -18.64 -17.91 3.48
N TYR A 385 -19.62 -17.27 2.87
CA TYR A 385 -20.02 -15.90 3.20
C TYR A 385 -21.38 -15.57 2.58
N LYS A 386 -22.05 -14.56 3.14
CA LYS A 386 -23.15 -13.86 2.47
C LYS A 386 -22.61 -12.60 1.81
N LEU A 387 -23.12 -12.31 0.63
CA LEU A 387 -22.83 -11.11 -0.14
C LEU A 387 -24.16 -10.40 -0.40
N LYS A 388 -24.30 -9.17 0.08
CA LYS A 388 -25.35 -8.24 -0.35
C LYS A 388 -24.72 -7.22 -1.29
N THR A 389 -25.30 -7.00 -2.46
CA THR A 389 -24.78 -6.05 -3.44
C THR A 389 -25.90 -5.51 -4.32
N GLU A 390 -25.63 -4.41 -4.98
CA GLU A 390 -26.48 -3.77 -5.98
C GLU A 390 -25.79 -3.86 -7.34
N TYR A 391 -26.54 -4.15 -8.39
CA TYR A 391 -26.00 -4.24 -9.74
C TYR A 391 -27.01 -3.71 -10.75
N ILE A 392 -26.49 -3.27 -11.88
CA ILE A 392 -27.26 -2.83 -13.03
C ILE A 392 -27.92 -4.06 -13.66
N ASP A 393 -29.25 -4.14 -13.60
CA ASP A 393 -30.02 -5.25 -14.16
C ASP A 393 -30.59 -4.88 -15.52
N ARG A 394 -29.98 -5.43 -16.57
CA ARG A 394 -30.45 -5.24 -17.96
C ARG A 394 -31.88 -5.72 -18.22
N LYS A 395 -32.45 -6.55 -17.32
CA LYS A 395 -33.84 -7.01 -17.41
C LYS A 395 -34.84 -6.03 -16.81
N SER A 396 -34.39 -4.91 -16.23
CA SER A 396 -35.29 -3.90 -15.69
C SER A 396 -36.18 -3.31 -16.80
N PRO A 397 -37.43 -2.91 -16.51
CA PRO A 397 -38.27 -2.23 -17.49
C PRO A 397 -37.60 -0.98 -18.05
N PHE A 398 -37.73 -0.78 -19.37
CA PHE A 398 -37.20 0.40 -20.08
C PHE A 398 -35.68 0.60 -19.91
N PHE A 399 -34.91 -0.48 -19.74
CA PHE A 399 -33.48 -0.40 -19.50
C PHE A 399 -32.75 0.40 -20.59
N GLU A 400 -33.04 0.12 -21.86
CA GLU A 400 -32.36 0.79 -22.99
C GLU A 400 -32.69 2.28 -23.05
N GLU A 401 -33.96 2.64 -22.86
CA GLU A 401 -34.40 4.03 -22.82
C GLU A 401 -33.77 4.78 -21.64
N ASN A 402 -33.73 4.17 -20.46
CA ASN A 402 -33.12 4.75 -19.27
C ASN A 402 -31.59 4.93 -19.44
N MET A 403 -30.90 4.00 -20.11
CA MET A 403 -29.47 4.15 -20.43
C MET A 403 -29.20 5.34 -21.37
N LEU A 404 -30.03 5.52 -22.40
CA LEU A 404 -29.91 6.65 -23.32
C LEU A 404 -30.27 7.99 -22.65
N GLU A 405 -31.28 7.99 -21.77
CA GLU A 405 -31.61 9.16 -20.96
C GLU A 405 -30.44 9.52 -20.02
N LEU A 406 -29.82 8.53 -19.38
CA LEU A 406 -28.65 8.74 -18.54
C LEU A 406 -27.48 9.34 -19.32
N GLU A 407 -27.17 8.80 -20.51
CA GLU A 407 -26.14 9.36 -21.39
C GLU A 407 -26.41 10.84 -21.74
N SER A 408 -27.67 11.19 -22.02
CA SER A 408 -28.05 12.57 -22.33
C SER A 408 -27.94 13.51 -21.12
N ILE A 409 -28.28 13.04 -19.91
CA ILE A 409 -28.18 13.84 -18.67
C ILE A 409 -26.72 14.17 -18.36
N ILE A 410 -25.82 13.21 -18.55
CA ILE A 410 -24.40 13.36 -18.24
C ILE A 410 -23.59 13.94 -19.41
N GLU A 411 -24.24 14.26 -20.52
CA GLU A 411 -23.58 14.80 -21.70
C GLU A 411 -22.92 16.16 -21.38
N GLY A 412 -21.60 16.25 -21.58
CA GLY A 412 -20.83 17.44 -21.26
C GLY A 412 -20.39 17.58 -19.80
N GLU A 413 -20.84 16.69 -18.91
CA GLU A 413 -20.27 16.57 -17.56
C GLU A 413 -18.89 15.92 -17.61
N LYS A 414 -17.97 16.40 -16.78
CA LYS A 414 -16.63 15.83 -16.70
C LYS A 414 -16.61 14.73 -15.64
N ASP A 415 -16.64 13.47 -16.08
CA ASP A 415 -16.37 12.33 -15.20
C ASP A 415 -14.91 12.40 -14.68
N PRO A 416 -14.69 12.55 -13.36
CA PRO A 416 -13.36 12.65 -12.77
C PRO A 416 -12.53 11.37 -12.91
N TYR A 417 -13.15 10.23 -13.17
CA TYR A 417 -12.50 8.93 -13.31
C TYR A 417 -12.19 8.56 -14.77
N TYR A 418 -12.84 9.22 -15.74
CA TYR A 418 -12.80 8.80 -17.14
C TYR A 418 -11.38 8.79 -17.74
N GLU A 419 -10.56 9.80 -17.45
CA GLU A 419 -9.19 9.87 -17.97
C GLU A 419 -8.31 8.71 -17.47
N SER A 420 -8.41 8.37 -16.18
CA SER A 420 -7.64 7.24 -15.61
C SER A 420 -8.15 5.89 -16.10
N ILE A 421 -9.47 5.75 -16.27
CA ILE A 421 -10.12 4.60 -16.88
C ILE A 421 -9.65 4.42 -18.33
N GLN A 422 -9.61 5.49 -19.13
CA GLN A 422 -9.13 5.45 -20.51
C GLN A 422 -7.67 5.00 -20.60
N GLN A 423 -6.78 5.63 -19.82
CA GLN A 423 -5.35 5.28 -19.80
C GLN A 423 -5.12 3.79 -19.49
N LYS A 424 -5.98 3.20 -18.64
CA LYS A 424 -5.86 1.81 -18.19
C LYS A 424 -6.55 0.82 -19.11
N TYR A 425 -7.71 1.16 -19.65
CA TYR A 425 -8.63 0.21 -20.29
C TYR A 425 -8.88 0.48 -21.77
N LEU A 426 -8.15 1.41 -22.39
CA LEU A 426 -8.08 1.54 -23.86
C LEU A 426 -6.81 0.90 -24.46
N GLN A 427 -5.91 0.37 -23.62
CA GLN A 427 -4.67 -0.23 -24.10
C GLN A 427 -4.95 -1.35 -25.12
N LEU A 428 -4.27 -1.27 -26.25
CA LEU A 428 -4.17 -2.31 -27.29
C LEU A 428 -2.70 -2.41 -27.74
N PRO A 429 -2.23 -3.58 -28.19
CA PRO A 429 -0.85 -3.73 -28.65
C PRO A 429 -0.65 -2.97 -29.97
N GLU A 430 0.53 -2.39 -30.20
CA GLU A 430 0.86 -1.74 -31.48
C GLU A 430 0.80 -2.72 -32.67
N SER A 431 0.95 -4.02 -32.40
CA SER A 431 0.86 -5.08 -33.38
C SER A 431 -0.57 -5.54 -33.67
N LEU A 432 -1.61 -4.86 -33.14
CA LEU A 432 -3.00 -5.24 -33.39
C LEU A 432 -3.28 -5.21 -34.90
N PRO A 433 -3.76 -6.31 -35.50
CA PRO A 433 -4.02 -6.37 -36.93
C PRO A 433 -5.09 -5.37 -37.40
N GLN A 434 -4.90 -4.83 -38.62
CA GLN A 434 -5.76 -3.78 -39.17
C GLN A 434 -7.18 -4.27 -39.49
N ASP A 435 -7.36 -5.55 -39.81
CA ASP A 435 -8.66 -6.20 -39.99
C ASP A 435 -9.52 -6.10 -38.72
N VAL A 436 -8.94 -6.25 -37.53
CA VAL A 436 -9.66 -6.07 -36.26
C VAL A 436 -10.17 -4.65 -36.10
N ASN A 437 -9.33 -3.64 -36.37
CA ASN A 437 -9.73 -2.23 -36.33
C ASN A 437 -10.81 -1.90 -37.35
N ASN A 438 -10.68 -2.40 -38.58
CA ASN A 438 -11.66 -2.17 -39.64
C ASN A 438 -13.01 -2.80 -39.28
N GLN A 439 -13.00 -4.03 -38.75
CA GLN A 439 -14.22 -4.72 -38.31
C GLN A 439 -14.90 -3.95 -37.17
N ALA A 440 -14.11 -3.46 -36.20
CA ALA A 440 -14.61 -2.64 -35.11
C ALA A 440 -15.34 -1.40 -35.63
N LEU A 441 -14.71 -0.65 -36.55
CA LEU A 441 -15.29 0.56 -37.15
C LEU A 441 -16.54 0.26 -37.99
N GLU A 442 -16.54 -0.85 -38.74
CA GLU A 442 -17.68 -1.27 -39.55
C GLU A 442 -18.91 -1.56 -38.68
N ILE A 443 -18.74 -2.33 -37.61
CA ILE A 443 -19.83 -2.70 -36.68
C ILE A 443 -20.48 -1.46 -36.05
N THR A 444 -19.68 -0.45 -35.71
CA THR A 444 -20.15 0.75 -34.99
C THR A 444 -20.36 1.96 -35.90
N SER A 445 -20.33 1.77 -37.22
CA SER A 445 -20.40 2.88 -38.18
C SER A 445 -21.70 3.68 -38.04
N GLY A 446 -21.57 5.00 -37.84
CA GLY A 446 -22.71 5.90 -37.71
C GLY A 446 -23.42 5.88 -36.35
N ILE A 447 -22.85 5.19 -35.35
CA ILE A 447 -23.35 5.16 -33.98
C ILE A 447 -22.47 6.08 -33.12
N ASP A 448 -23.05 7.08 -32.47
CA ASP A 448 -22.31 7.99 -31.60
C ASP A 448 -22.33 7.56 -30.13
N SER A 449 -23.48 7.06 -29.64
CA SER A 449 -23.70 6.62 -28.26
C SER A 449 -22.72 5.49 -27.85
N PRO A 450 -21.93 5.66 -26.77
CA PRO A 450 -21.06 4.62 -26.23
C PRO A 450 -21.80 3.33 -25.88
N TYR A 451 -22.99 3.43 -25.28
CA TYR A 451 -23.86 2.29 -24.99
C TYR A 451 -24.29 1.57 -26.26
N LEU A 452 -24.81 2.29 -27.26
CA LEU A 452 -25.26 1.67 -28.51
C LEU A 452 -24.10 1.04 -29.30
N LYS A 453 -22.89 1.59 -29.23
CA LYS A 453 -21.69 0.95 -29.80
C LYS A 453 -21.40 -0.39 -29.12
N ALA A 454 -21.47 -0.44 -27.78
CA ALA A 454 -21.27 -1.69 -27.06
C ALA A 454 -22.36 -2.73 -27.39
N VAL A 455 -23.62 -2.30 -27.49
CA VAL A 455 -24.73 -3.18 -27.92
C VAL A 455 -24.50 -3.68 -29.34
N ALA A 456 -24.09 -2.83 -30.29
CA ALA A 456 -23.82 -3.26 -31.66
C ALA A 456 -22.72 -4.33 -31.74
N ILE A 457 -21.64 -4.19 -30.97
CA ILE A 457 -20.58 -5.19 -30.90
C ILE A 457 -21.08 -6.50 -30.30
N GLU A 458 -21.83 -6.44 -29.20
CA GLU A 458 -22.44 -7.62 -28.58
C GLU A 458 -23.38 -8.35 -29.56
N THR A 459 -24.30 -7.62 -30.20
CA THR A 459 -25.25 -8.16 -31.17
C THR A 459 -24.51 -8.81 -32.33
N TRP A 460 -23.53 -8.13 -32.91
CA TRP A 460 -22.75 -8.67 -34.03
C TRP A 460 -22.05 -9.97 -33.65
N LEU A 461 -21.38 -10.03 -32.49
CA LEU A 461 -20.74 -11.26 -32.02
C LEU A 461 -21.76 -12.38 -31.81
N SER A 462 -22.92 -12.07 -31.24
CA SER A 462 -23.97 -13.07 -30.97
C SER A 462 -24.61 -13.64 -32.24
N GLU A 463 -24.73 -12.83 -33.29
CA GLU A 463 -25.39 -13.22 -34.55
C GLU A 463 -24.42 -13.85 -35.56
N ASN A 464 -23.13 -13.49 -35.50
CA ASN A 464 -22.14 -13.90 -36.51
C ASN A 464 -21.17 -14.98 -36.04
N CYS A 465 -21.11 -15.30 -34.75
CA CYS A 465 -20.18 -16.30 -34.21
C CYS A 465 -20.91 -17.49 -33.56
N ILE A 466 -20.28 -18.67 -33.62
CA ILE A 466 -20.79 -19.94 -33.12
C ILE A 466 -20.09 -20.29 -31.81
N TYR A 467 -20.89 -20.65 -30.81
CA TYR A 467 -20.37 -21.13 -29.54
C TYR A 467 -19.96 -22.62 -29.62
N THR A 468 -18.66 -22.92 -29.48
CA THR A 468 -18.11 -24.28 -29.43
C THR A 468 -16.99 -24.38 -28.39
N LEU A 469 -16.93 -25.53 -27.71
CA LEU A 469 -15.85 -25.86 -26.76
C LEU A 469 -14.61 -26.43 -27.45
N GLU A 470 -14.68 -26.69 -28.75
CA GLU A 470 -13.60 -27.28 -29.55
C GLU A 470 -13.20 -26.38 -30.76
N PRO A 471 -12.85 -25.10 -30.55
CA PRO A 471 -12.50 -24.19 -31.65
C PRO A 471 -11.11 -24.44 -32.26
N GLY A 472 -10.35 -25.39 -31.71
CA GLY A 472 -8.96 -25.64 -32.08
C GLY A 472 -7.98 -24.63 -31.49
N ASP A 473 -6.70 -24.84 -31.77
CA ASP A 473 -5.62 -24.01 -31.27
C ASP A 473 -5.37 -22.82 -32.22
N PRO A 474 -5.32 -21.57 -31.72
CA PRO A 474 -4.96 -20.42 -32.54
C PRO A 474 -3.50 -20.51 -33.01
N PRO A 475 -3.17 -20.13 -34.27
CA PRO A 475 -1.79 -20.09 -34.79
C PRO A 475 -0.89 -19.17 -33.96
N LYS A 476 0.33 -19.60 -33.61
CA LYS A 476 1.23 -18.91 -32.67
C LYS A 476 1.66 -17.51 -33.10
N ASP A 477 1.66 -17.27 -34.40
CA ASP A 477 2.11 -16.08 -35.09
C ASP A 477 0.96 -15.13 -35.48
N ARG A 478 -0.28 -15.43 -35.07
CA ARG A 478 -1.44 -14.58 -35.29
C ARG A 478 -2.03 -14.05 -33.99
N ASP A 479 -2.58 -12.85 -34.08
CA ASP A 479 -3.43 -12.26 -33.05
C ASP A 479 -4.67 -13.13 -32.82
N PHE A 480 -5.00 -13.31 -31.54
CA PHE A 480 -6.09 -14.17 -31.10
C PHE A 480 -7.46 -13.66 -31.55
N VAL A 481 -7.69 -12.34 -31.53
CA VAL A 481 -8.96 -11.75 -31.95
C VAL A 481 -9.10 -11.78 -33.46
N SER A 482 -8.06 -11.43 -34.23
CA SER A 482 -8.07 -11.59 -35.69
C SER A 482 -8.40 -13.03 -36.10
N TYR A 483 -7.76 -14.02 -35.47
CA TYR A 483 -8.06 -15.44 -35.72
C TYR A 483 -9.53 -15.78 -35.42
N PHE A 484 -10.06 -15.35 -34.28
CA PHE A 484 -11.45 -15.62 -33.91
C PHE A 484 -12.47 -14.96 -34.84
N LEU A 485 -12.23 -13.72 -35.29
CA LEU A 485 -13.15 -13.03 -36.19
C LEU A 485 -13.19 -13.68 -37.60
N GLU A 486 -12.12 -14.35 -37.99
CA GLU A 486 -12.04 -15.16 -39.21
C GLU A 486 -12.74 -16.50 -39.07
N THR A 487 -12.44 -17.28 -38.01
CA THR A 487 -13.03 -18.62 -37.83
C THR A 487 -14.47 -18.58 -37.32
N ARG A 488 -14.81 -17.53 -36.57
CA ARG A 488 -16.12 -17.29 -35.95
C ARG A 488 -16.60 -18.41 -35.04
N GLU A 489 -15.66 -19.20 -34.51
CA GLU A 489 -15.92 -20.34 -33.64
C GLU A 489 -15.11 -20.22 -32.35
N GLY A 490 -15.79 -20.29 -31.21
CA GLY A 490 -15.13 -20.11 -29.90
C GLY A 490 -16.07 -20.32 -28.73
N TYR A 491 -15.54 -20.23 -27.52
CA TYR A 491 -16.33 -20.23 -26.28
C TYR A 491 -16.15 -18.91 -25.53
N CYS A 492 -16.64 -18.80 -24.30
CA CYS A 492 -16.67 -17.54 -23.54
C CYS A 492 -15.37 -16.72 -23.57
N VAL A 493 -14.18 -17.35 -23.54
CA VAL A 493 -12.90 -16.64 -23.61
C VAL A 493 -12.72 -15.90 -24.94
N TYR A 494 -13.13 -16.50 -26.05
CA TYR A 494 -13.05 -15.91 -27.40
C TYR A 494 -13.99 -14.72 -27.51
N PHE A 495 -15.27 -14.93 -27.18
CA PHE A 495 -16.30 -13.89 -27.22
C PHE A 495 -15.96 -12.70 -26.32
N SER A 496 -15.60 -12.93 -25.06
CA SER A 496 -15.30 -11.85 -24.11
C SER A 496 -14.01 -11.11 -24.47
N THR A 497 -13.00 -11.79 -25.03
CA THR A 497 -11.78 -11.13 -25.50
C THR A 497 -12.05 -10.27 -26.73
N ALA A 498 -12.79 -10.79 -27.70
CA ALA A 498 -13.15 -10.05 -28.91
C ALA A 498 -14.02 -8.84 -28.59
N MET A 499 -15.02 -8.99 -27.72
CA MET A 499 -15.84 -7.87 -27.23
C MET A 499 -14.98 -6.76 -26.63
N ALA A 500 -14.06 -7.10 -25.72
CA ALA A 500 -13.19 -6.12 -25.09
C ALA A 500 -12.26 -5.42 -26.10
N VAL A 501 -11.67 -6.16 -27.03
CA VAL A 501 -10.75 -5.59 -28.04
C VAL A 501 -11.48 -4.72 -29.06
N LEU A 502 -12.63 -5.17 -29.58
CA LEU A 502 -13.47 -4.38 -30.51
C LEU A 502 -14.01 -3.11 -29.84
N ALA A 503 -14.36 -3.18 -28.55
CA ALA A 503 -14.77 -2.02 -27.77
C ALA A 503 -13.62 -1.01 -27.65
N ARG A 504 -12.43 -1.47 -27.25
CA ARG A 504 -11.22 -0.63 -27.12
C ARG A 504 -10.82 0.02 -28.44
N ALA A 505 -10.90 -0.73 -29.55
CA ALA A 505 -10.61 -0.22 -30.89
C ALA A 505 -11.55 0.92 -31.31
N ASN A 506 -12.76 0.99 -30.72
CA ASN A 506 -13.73 2.07 -30.89
C ASN A 506 -13.71 3.13 -29.79
N GLY A 507 -12.66 3.17 -28.96
CA GLY A 507 -12.51 4.17 -27.91
C GLY A 507 -13.39 3.92 -26.68
N LEU A 508 -13.95 2.72 -26.52
CA LEU A 508 -14.71 2.32 -25.33
C LEU A 508 -13.77 1.64 -24.33
N PRO A 509 -13.56 2.22 -23.12
CA PRO A 509 -12.75 1.57 -22.10
C PRO A 509 -13.40 0.25 -21.66
N ALA A 510 -12.70 -0.86 -21.83
CA ALA A 510 -13.20 -2.19 -21.50
C ALA A 510 -12.15 -3.00 -20.75
N ARG A 511 -12.56 -3.94 -19.90
CA ARG A 511 -11.66 -4.84 -19.16
C ARG A 511 -12.11 -6.28 -19.29
N TYR A 512 -11.16 -7.21 -19.25
CA TYR A 512 -11.46 -8.64 -19.32
C TYR A 512 -11.66 -9.20 -17.93
N VAL A 513 -12.80 -9.86 -17.69
CA VAL A 513 -13.18 -10.38 -16.37
C VAL A 513 -13.42 -11.89 -16.47
N THR A 514 -12.90 -12.63 -15.50
CA THR A 514 -13.10 -14.07 -15.38
C THR A 514 -13.78 -14.41 -14.05
N GLY A 515 -14.58 -15.47 -14.07
CA GLY A 515 -15.42 -15.84 -12.94
C GLY A 515 -16.31 -17.03 -13.27
N PHE A 516 -17.45 -17.14 -12.58
CA PHE A 516 -18.40 -18.23 -12.77
C PHE A 516 -19.79 -17.69 -13.10
N ALA A 517 -20.38 -18.19 -14.18
CA ALA A 517 -21.81 -18.07 -14.41
C ALA A 517 -22.56 -19.08 -13.54
N LEU A 518 -23.71 -18.67 -13.01
CA LEU A 518 -24.54 -19.54 -12.18
C LEU A 518 -25.47 -20.38 -13.05
N HIS A 519 -25.51 -21.68 -12.80
CA HIS A 519 -26.47 -22.61 -13.39
C HIS A 519 -27.38 -23.17 -12.30
N ARG A 520 -28.68 -23.32 -12.58
CA ARG A 520 -29.61 -23.92 -11.62
C ARG A 520 -29.16 -25.34 -11.28
N SER A 521 -29.21 -25.69 -10.00
CA SER A 521 -28.84 -27.03 -9.58
C SER A 521 -29.83 -28.05 -10.18
N PRO A 522 -29.36 -29.15 -10.78
CA PRO A 522 -30.23 -30.23 -11.26
C PRO A 522 -31.10 -30.84 -10.14
N THR A 523 -30.66 -30.74 -8.88
CA THR A 523 -31.36 -31.28 -7.70
C THR A 523 -32.56 -30.46 -7.24
N ASP A 524 -32.76 -29.25 -7.77
CA ASP A 524 -33.91 -28.38 -7.41
C ASP A 524 -35.18 -28.71 -8.23
N ARG A 525 -35.19 -29.82 -8.98
CA ARG A 525 -36.39 -30.25 -9.74
C ARG A 525 -37.46 -30.93 -8.88
N ASP A 526 -37.17 -31.24 -7.61
CA ASP A 526 -38.04 -32.07 -6.76
C ASP A 526 -38.42 -31.44 -5.40
N SER A 527 -38.43 -30.10 -5.27
CA SER A 527 -38.91 -29.42 -4.05
C SER A 527 -40.05 -28.44 -4.31
#